data_AF-A0A1V4XYK3-F1
#
_entry.id   AF-A0A1V4XYK3-F1
#
_cell.length_a   1.000
_cell.length_b   1.000
_cell.length_c   1.000
_cell.angle_alpha   90.00
_cell.angle_beta   90.00
_cell.angle_gamma   90.00
#
_symmetry.space_group_name_H-M   'P 1'
#
loop_
_entity.id
_entity.type
_entity.pdbx_description
1 polymer ?
#
loop_
_entity_poly.entity_id
_entity_poly.type
_entity_poly.pdbx_seq_one_letter_code
_entity_poly.pdbx_strand_id
1 'polypeptide(L)' 'MKIDFQATKQNMVNASLNLTRWGKLRGFAPPTLLRVLQGRYPARSTGEKYANIINALRQEGYLVESQDETDRAA' A
#
# COMPACT_ATOMS: atom_id res chain seq x y z
N MET A 1 -2.41 -3.75 -10.91
CA MET A 1 -2.92 -3.12 -9.68
C MET A 1 -2.07 -1.90 -9.36
N LYS A 2 -2.66 -0.71 -9.43
CA LYS A 2 -2.02 0.57 -9.08
C LYS A 2 -2.61 1.03 -7.75
N ILE A 3 -1.75 1.39 -6.80
CA ILE A 3 -2.19 1.86 -5.46
C ILE A 3 -2.25 3.38 -5.50
N ASP A 4 -3.32 3.98 -4.98
CA ASP A 4 -3.34 5.41 -4.70
C ASP A 4 -2.60 5.65 -3.38
N PHE A 5 -1.33 6.06 -3.50
CA PHE A 5 -0.48 6.34 -2.34
C PHE A 5 -1.06 7.44 -1.45
N GLN A 6 -1.57 8.53 -2.03
CA GLN A 6 -2.02 9.68 -1.25
C GLN A 6 -3.32 9.33 -0.51
N ALA A 7 -4.27 8.68 -1.18
CA ALA A 7 -5.52 8.27 -0.56
C ALA A 7 -5.29 7.17 0.49
N THR A 8 -4.44 6.18 0.21
CA THR A 8 -4.07 5.15 1.21
C THR A 8 -3.41 5.78 2.44
N LYS A 9 -2.49 6.72 2.24
CA LYS A 9 -1.86 7.45 3.33
C LYS A 9 -2.88 8.27 4.12
N GLN A 10 -3.82 8.93 3.45
CA GLN A 10 -4.86 9.72 4.09
C GLN A 10 -5.79 8.85 4.95
N ASN A 11 -6.20 7.67 4.47
CA ASN A 11 -7.00 6.72 5.26
C ASN A 11 -6.29 6.30 6.55
N MET A 12 -4.98 6.06 6.49
CA MET A 12 -4.18 5.76 7.68
C MET A 12 -4.13 6.95 8.64
N VAL A 13 -3.93 8.17 8.13
CA VAL A 13 -3.91 9.39 8.94
C VAL A 13 -5.26 9.63 9.61
N ASN A 14 -6.37 9.43 8.89
CA ASN A 14 -7.72 9.52 9.43
C ASN A 14 -7.96 8.50 10.57
N ALA A 15 -7.32 7.33 10.49
CA ALA A 15 -7.30 6.32 11.54
C ALA A 15 -6.27 6.61 12.66
N SER A 16 -5.71 7.83 12.72
CA SER A 16 -4.65 8.23 13.67
C SER A 16 -3.38 7.36 13.60
N LEU A 17 -3.11 6.75 12.44
CA LEU A 17 -1.93 5.93 12.20
C LEU A 17 -0.92 6.65 11.31
N ASN A 18 0.35 6.45 11.62
CA ASN A 18 1.47 6.85 10.78
C ASN A 18 1.98 5.63 10.00
N LEU A 19 2.17 5.79 8.69
CA LEU A 19 2.66 4.75 7.79
C LEU A 19 3.94 4.05 8.29
N THR A 20 4.91 4.81 8.77
CA THR A 20 6.18 4.29 9.32
C THR A 20 5.94 3.51 10.62
N ARG A 21 5.07 4.02 11.50
CA ARG A 21 4.73 3.36 12.77
C ARG A 21 3.96 2.06 12.52
N TRP A 22 2.99 2.10 11.62
CA TRP A 22 2.19 0.95 11.20
C TRP A 22 3.07 -0.16 10.61
N GLY A 23 3.98 0.21 9.71
CA GLY A 23 4.95 -0.73 9.12
C GLY A 23 5.84 -1.37 10.18
N LYS A 24 6.40 -0.58 11.10
CA LYS A 24 7.22 -1.11 12.21
C LYS A 24 6.47 -2.11 13.09
N LEU A 25 5.21 -1.82 13.44
CA LEU A 25 4.39 -2.72 14.26
C LEU A 25 4.14 -4.08 13.60
N ARG A 26 4.20 -4.16 12.27
CA ARG A 26 4.01 -5.39 11.48
C ARG A 26 5.31 -6.01 10.98
N GLY A 27 6.46 -5.47 11.38
CA GLY A 27 7.77 -5.95 10.93
C GLY A 27 8.11 -5.59 9.48
N PHE A 28 7.42 -4.61 8.89
CA PHE A 28 7.73 -4.11 7.55
C PHE A 28 8.79 -3.02 7.58
N ALA A 29 9.81 -3.16 6.74
CA ALA A 29 10.84 -2.14 6.57
C ALA A 29 10.25 -0.89 5.87
N PRO A 30 10.44 0.33 6.41
CA PRO A 30 9.90 1.56 5.82
C PRO A 30 10.25 1.77 4.33
N PRO A 31 11.48 1.47 3.86
CA PRO A 31 11.81 1.59 2.44
C PRO A 31 11.01 0.63 1.55
N THR A 32 10.74 -0.59 2.02
CA THR A 32 9.93 -1.58 1.30
C THR A 32 8.48 -1.12 1.19
N LEU A 33 7.94 -0.60 2.29
CA LEU A 33 6.59 -0.06 2.37
C LEU A 33 6.36 1.08 1.37
N LEU A 34 7.28 2.04 1.33
CA LEU A 34 7.23 3.17 0.40
C LEU A 34 7.28 2.69 -1.06
N ARG A 35 8.14 1.72 -1.36
CA ARG A 35 8.23 1.11 -2.69
C ARG A 35 6.92 0.42 -3.11
N VAL A 36 6.31 -0.37 -2.22
CA VAL A 36 5.00 -1.00 -2.46
C VAL A 36 3.96 0.05 -2.81
N LEU A 37 3.82 1.08 -1.97
CA LEU A 37 2.81 2.10 -2.15
C LEU A 37 3.04 2.99 -3.38
N GLN A 38 4.28 3.18 -3.79
CA GLN A 38 4.64 3.88 -5.03
C GLN A 38 4.45 3.01 -6.28
N GLY A 39 4.00 1.75 -6.15
CA GLY A 39 3.92 0.80 -7.26
C GLY A 39 5.31 0.40 -7.82
N ARG A 40 6.38 0.64 -7.06
CA ARG A 40 7.75 0.29 -7.43
C ARG A 40 8.10 -1.08 -6.84
N TYR A 41 7.86 -2.13 -7.62
CA TYR A 41 8.10 -3.51 -7.21
C TYR A 41 9.54 -3.95 -7.58
N PRO A 42 10.38 -4.38 -6.63
CA PRO A 42 11.68 -5.00 -6.88
C PRO A 42 11.49 -6.44 -7.37
N ALA A 43 12.57 -6.96 -7.94
CA ALA A 43 12.65 -8.24 -8.64
C ALA A 43 12.09 -9.45 -7.85
N ARG A 44 11.79 -10.51 -8.62
CA ARG A 44 11.02 -11.75 -8.31
C ARG A 44 11.10 -12.33 -6.89
N SER A 45 12.19 -12.18 -6.14
CA SER A 45 12.36 -12.71 -4.78
C SER A 45 11.55 -11.98 -3.70
N THR A 46 10.98 -10.81 -4.03
CA THR A 46 10.32 -9.95 -3.04
C THR A 46 8.81 -10.08 -3.05
N GLY A 47 8.21 -10.75 -4.04
CA GLY A 47 6.76 -10.80 -4.27
C GLY A 47 5.92 -11.10 -3.03
N GLU A 48 6.34 -12.04 -2.18
CA GLU A 48 5.61 -12.39 -0.95
C GLU A 48 5.56 -11.23 0.06
N LYS A 49 6.68 -10.53 0.28
CA LYS A 49 6.71 -9.37 1.19
C LYS A 49 5.81 -8.24 0.69
N TYR A 50 5.72 -8.08 -0.63
CA TYR A 50 4.86 -7.09 -1.26
C TYR A 50 3.39 -7.47 -1.10
N ALA A 51 3.04 -8.73 -1.39
CA ALA A 51 1.71 -9.26 -1.19
C ALA A 51 1.24 -9.14 0.26
N ASN A 52 2.11 -9.44 1.24
CA ASN A 52 1.78 -9.31 2.66
C ASN A 52 1.45 -7.87 3.07
N ILE A 53 2.18 -6.88 2.55
CA ILE A 53 1.90 -5.46 2.84
C ILE A 53 0.55 -5.05 2.23
N ILE A 54 0.30 -5.43 0.98
CA ILE A 54 -0.97 -5.11 0.28
C ILE A 54 -2.15 -5.78 1.00
N ASN A 55 -2.02 -7.05 1.35
CA ASN A 55 -3.06 -7.80 2.06
C ASN A 55 -3.35 -7.18 3.43
N ALA A 56 -2.33 -6.78 4.18
CA ALA A 56 -2.52 -6.11 5.47
C ALA A 56 -3.24 -4.76 5.31
N LEU A 57 -2.83 -3.92 4.34
CA LEU A 57 -3.52 -2.66 4.07
C LEU A 57 -4.98 -2.87 3.64
N ARG A 58 -5.27 -3.93 2.87
CA ARG A 58 -6.63 -4.27 2.42
C ARG A 58 -7.49 -4.79 3.58
N GLN A 59 -6.98 -5.72 4.38
CA GLN A 59 -7.67 -6.30 5.52
C GLN A 59 -8.05 -5.24 6.56
N GLU A 60 -7.21 -4.22 6.73
CA GLU A 60 -7.42 -3.14 7.69
C GLU A 60 -8.19 -1.94 7.11
N GLY A 61 -8.60 -2.02 5.83
CA GLY A 61 -9.41 -0.99 5.19
C GLY A 61 -8.68 0.30 4.83
N TYR A 62 -7.34 0.29 4.82
CA TYR A 62 -6.54 1.47 4.46
C TYR A 62 -6.23 1.54 2.97
N LEU A 63 -6.14 0.38 2.30
CA LEU A 63 -5.75 0.31 0.89
C LEU A 63 -6.77 1.03 0.01
N VAL A 64 -6.29 2.00 -0.78
CA VAL A 64 -7.04 2.58 -1.88
C VAL A 64 -6.36 2.19 -3.18
N GLU A 65 -7.11 1.50 -4.04
CA GLU A 65 -6.66 1.16 -5.39
C GLU A 65 -6.94 2.34 -6.31
N SER A 66 -5.92 2.78 -7.05
CA SER A 66 -6.07 3.85 -8.03
C SER A 66 -6.90 3.30 -9.18
N GLN A 67 -8.07 3.92 -9.40
CA GLN A 67 -8.88 3.69 -10.59
C GLN A 67 -8.19 4.33 -11.80
N ASP A 68 -7.22 3.63 -12.36
CA ASP A 68 -6.83 3.82 -13.76
C ASP A 68 -7.08 2.47 -14.45
N GLU A 69 -8.26 2.37 -15.09
CA GLU A 69 -8.66 1.47 -16.20
C GLU A 69 -10.12 0.93 -16.15
N THR A 70 -11.09 1.60 -15.52
CA THR A 70 -12.52 1.28 -15.79
C THR A 70 -13.48 2.45 -15.58
N ASP A 71 -13.24 3.61 -16.22
CA ASP A 71 -14.31 4.64 -16.39
C ASP A 71 -13.96 5.72 -17.45
N ARG A 72 -13.42 5.29 -18.61
CA ARG A 72 -13.26 6.17 -19.80
C ARG A 72 -13.54 5.42 -21.12
N ALA A 73 -14.48 4.49 -21.09
CA ALA A 73 -14.95 3.77 -22.28
C ALA A 73 -16.41 3.28 -22.14
N ALA A 74 -17.30 4.12 -21.59
CA ALA A 74 -18.75 3.92 -21.65
C ALA A 74 -19.42 5.19 -22.17
#